data_AF-A0A4P6UY19-F1
#
_entry.id   AF-A0A4P6UY19-F1
#
_cell.length_a   1.000
_cell.length_b   1.000
_cell.length_c   1.000
_cell.angle_alpha   90.00
_cell.angle_beta   90.00
_cell.angle_gamma   90.00
#
_symmetry.space_group_name_H-M   'P 1'
#
loop_
_entity.id
_entity.type
_entity.pdbx_description
1 polymer ?
#
loop_
_entity_poly.entity_id
_entity_poly.type
_entity_poly.pdbx_seq_one_letter_code
_entity_poly.pdbx_strand_id
1 'polypeptide(L)'
;MFYVHLCIRYAFCNTFLLTISPYLISLTSLFTTLIISLILYVSSFTLHFVFSQRRELSADRFASSFVGKECAKETLSILQEQKLVPEKSYSLFETHPSIKKRIENIS
;
A
#
# COMPACT_ATOMS: atom_id res chain seq x y z
N MET A 1 6.32 -3.17 11.79
CA MET A 1 7.81 -3.18 11.82
C MET A 1 8.44 -4.00 10.67
N PHE A 2 7.91 -5.17 10.30
CA PHE A 2 8.46 -6.05 9.24
C PHE A 2 8.58 -5.42 7.83
N TYR A 3 7.63 -4.56 7.42
CA TYR A 3 7.58 -4.03 6.05
C TYR A 3 8.39 -2.75 5.82
N VAL A 4 8.70 -1.98 6.87
CA VAL A 4 9.69 -0.89 6.79
C VAL A 4 11.06 -1.48 6.48
N HIS A 5 11.41 -2.60 7.12
CA HIS A 5 12.60 -3.37 6.79
C HIS A 5 12.59 -3.94 5.37
N LEU A 6 11.43 -4.39 4.87
CA LEU A 6 11.30 -4.90 3.51
C LEU A 6 11.46 -3.78 2.47
N CYS A 7 10.77 -2.65 2.62
CA CYS A 7 10.93 -1.48 1.75
C CYS A 7 12.37 -0.93 1.78
N ILE A 8 13.01 -0.85 2.95
CA ILE A 8 14.41 -0.44 3.08
C ILE A 8 15.35 -1.45 2.40
N ARG A 9 15.12 -2.76 2.56
CA ARG A 9 15.93 -3.79 1.88
C ARG A 9 15.79 -3.75 0.36
N TYR A 10 14.59 -3.53 -0.17
CA TYR A 10 14.37 -3.43 -1.61
C TYR A 10 14.88 -2.10 -2.19
N ALA A 11 14.72 -0.99 -1.48
CA ALA A 11 15.32 0.29 -1.85
C ALA A 11 16.85 0.17 -1.87
N PHE A 12 17.44 -0.45 -0.85
CA PHE A 12 18.89 -0.71 -0.78
C PHE A 12 19.36 -1.61 -1.92
N CYS A 13 18.65 -2.71 -2.22
CA CYS A 13 19.00 -3.61 -3.32
C CYS A 13 18.93 -2.90 -4.69
N ASN A 14 17.91 -2.06 -4.92
CA ASN A 14 17.76 -1.31 -6.17
C ASN A 14 18.83 -0.21 -6.31
N THR A 15 19.18 0.45 -5.20
CA THR A 15 20.26 1.48 -5.18
C THR A 15 21.64 0.84 -5.36
N PHE A 16 21.85 -0.36 -4.81
CA PHE A 16 23.07 -1.15 -4.99
C PHE A 16 23.24 -1.63 -6.43
N LEU A 17 22.17 -2.11 -7.06
CA LEU A 17 22.16 -2.46 -8.49
C LEU A 17 22.48 -1.25 -9.38
N LEU A 18 21.90 -0.09 -9.09
CA LEU A 18 22.15 1.16 -9.84
C LEU A 18 23.57 1.71 -9.64
N THR A 19 24.20 1.49 -8.49
CA THR A 19 25.56 1.98 -8.21
C THR A 19 26.64 1.09 -8.81
N ILE A 20 26.37 -0.20 -9.00
CA ILE A 20 27.31 -1.16 -9.60
C ILE A 20 27.15 -1.24 -11.13
N SER A 21 25.97 -0.95 -11.68
CA SER A 21 25.72 -1.03 -13.13
C SER A 21 26.70 -0.22 -14.01
N PRO A 22 27.16 1.00 -13.63
CA PRO A 22 28.10 1.77 -14.46
C PRO A 22 29.47 1.11 -14.58
N TYR A 23 29.85 0.26 -13.61
CA TYR A 23 31.16 -0.41 -13.58
C TYR A 23 31.18 -1.72 -14.38
N LEU A 24 30.04 -2.20 -14.86
CA LEU A 24 29.92 -3.52 -15.49
C LEU A 24 29.39 -3.48 -16.95
N ILE A 25 28.93 -2.34 -17.47
CA ILE A 25 27.93 -2.37 -18.55
C ILE A 25 28.06 -1.25 -19.61
N SER A 26 27.86 -1.59 -20.89
CA SER A 26 27.75 -0.64 -22.02
C SER A 26 26.48 0.24 -21.96
N LEU A 27 26.47 1.39 -22.65
CA LEU A 27 25.36 2.37 -22.61
C LEU A 27 23.96 1.73 -22.72
N THR A 28 23.79 0.73 -23.58
CA THR A 28 22.53 0.03 -23.82
C THR A 28 21.97 -0.65 -22.57
N SER A 29 22.83 -1.29 -21.77
CA SER A 29 22.36 -2.03 -20.60
C SER A 29 22.25 -1.16 -19.34
N LEU A 30 22.81 0.05 -19.35
CA LEU A 30 22.44 1.11 -18.40
C LEU A 30 20.96 1.52 -18.58
N PHE A 31 20.51 1.73 -19.83
CA PHE A 31 19.09 2.02 -20.11
C PHE A 31 18.17 0.86 -19.71
N THR A 32 18.55 -0.38 -20.01
CA THR A 32 17.78 -1.56 -19.59
C THR A 32 17.66 -1.65 -18.08
N THR A 33 18.76 -1.40 -17.35
CA THR A 33 18.78 -1.41 -15.89
C THR A 33 17.86 -0.33 -15.33
N LEU A 34 17.91 0.89 -15.85
CA LEU A 34 17.03 1.99 -15.41
C LEU A 34 15.55 1.68 -15.61
N ILE A 35 15.17 1.11 -16.76
CA ILE A 35 13.78 0.73 -17.04
C ILE A 35 13.31 -0.33 -16.05
N ILE A 36 14.10 -1.38 -15.83
CA ILE A 36 13.76 -2.45 -14.87
C ILE A 36 13.66 -1.88 -13.45
N SER A 37 14.60 -1.05 -13.03
CA SER A 37 14.60 -0.39 -11.72
C SER A 37 13.36 0.47 -11.51
N LEU A 38 12.93 1.21 -12.54
CA LEU A 38 11.72 2.04 -12.48
C LEU A 38 10.46 1.18 -12.36
N ILE A 39 10.35 0.11 -13.15
CA ILE A 39 9.22 -0.84 -13.06
C ILE A 39 9.16 -1.43 -11.66
N LEU A 40 10.27 -1.96 -11.15
CA LEU A 40 10.33 -2.54 -9.81
C LEU A 40 9.98 -1.52 -8.72
N TYR A 41 10.41 -0.26 -8.86
CA TYR A 41 10.09 0.80 -7.93
C TYR A 41 8.59 1.09 -7.90
N VAL A 42 7.98 1.36 -9.07
CA VAL A 42 6.55 1.68 -9.17
C VAL A 42 5.68 0.50 -8.71
N SER A 43 6.04 -0.73 -9.10
CA SER A 43 5.34 -1.94 -8.66
C SER A 43 5.43 -2.14 -7.15
N SER A 44 6.62 -2.01 -6.57
CA SER A 44 6.81 -2.17 -5.12
C SER A 44 6.09 -1.09 -4.33
N PHE A 45 6.14 0.15 -4.80
CA PHE A 45 5.43 1.27 -4.22
C PHE A 45 3.91 1.03 -4.25
N THR A 46 3.37 0.59 -5.37
CA THR A 46 1.93 0.29 -5.50
C THR A 46 1.52 -0.89 -4.61
N LEU A 47 2.33 -1.96 -4.58
CA LEU A 47 2.08 -3.12 -3.72
C LEU A 47 2.01 -2.75 -2.24
N HIS A 48 2.84 -1.80 -1.79
CA HIS A 48 2.81 -1.32 -0.41
C HIS A 48 1.41 -0.83 0.01
N PHE A 49 0.79 0.03 -0.79
CA PHE A 49 -0.55 0.56 -0.49
C PHE A 49 -1.62 -0.53 -0.58
N VAL A 50 -1.55 -1.40 -1.59
CA VAL A 50 -2.49 -2.52 -1.73
C VAL A 50 -2.45 -3.44 -0.51
N PHE A 51 -1.26 -3.81 -0.05
CA PHE A 51 -1.13 -4.63 1.16
C PHE A 51 -1.56 -3.90 2.42
N SER A 52 -1.27 -2.60 2.53
CA SER A 52 -1.75 -1.79 3.66
C SER A 52 -3.27 -1.80 3.73
N GLN A 53 -3.95 -1.49 2.62
CA GLN A 53 -5.41 -1.49 2.55
C GLN A 53 -6.01 -2.86 2.88
N ARG A 54 -5.40 -3.95 2.39
CA ARG A 54 -5.86 -5.32 2.72
C ARG A 54 -5.79 -5.62 4.21
N ARG A 55 -4.77 -5.13 4.92
CA ARG A 55 -4.66 -5.32 6.38
C ARG A 55 -5.75 -4.58 7.12
N GLU A 56 -6.03 -3.34 6.73
CA GLU A 56 -7.12 -2.55 7.31
C GLU A 56 -8.46 -3.27 7.14
N LEU A 57 -8.76 -3.77 5.93
CA LEU A 57 -9.96 -4.57 5.67
C LEU A 57 -10.01 -5.87 6.49
N SER A 58 -8.86 -6.52 6.71
CA SER A 58 -8.79 -7.70 7.57
C SER A 58 -8.99 -7.37 9.04
N ALA A 59 -8.47 -6.23 9.50
CA ALA A 59 -8.65 -5.75 10.87
C ALA A 59 -10.12 -5.38 11.13
N ASP A 60 -10.78 -4.74 10.16
CA ASP A 60 -12.21 -4.43 10.23
C ASP A 60 -13.06 -5.69 10.33
N ARG A 61 -12.77 -6.70 9.50
CA ARG A 61 -13.46 -8.00 9.58
C ARG A 61 -13.25 -8.66 10.93
N PHE A 62 -12.02 -8.69 11.41
CA PHE A 62 -11.69 -9.24 12.71
C PHE A 62 -12.43 -8.51 13.83
N ALA A 63 -12.40 -7.18 13.87
CA ALA A 63 -13.14 -6.41 14.87
C ALA A 63 -14.65 -6.67 14.79
N SER A 64 -15.22 -6.70 13.57
CA SER A 64 -16.65 -6.93 13.33
C SER A 64 -17.12 -8.30 13.83
N SER A 65 -16.25 -9.31 13.87
CA SER A 65 -16.60 -10.63 14.42
C SER A 65 -16.77 -10.64 15.94
N PHE A 66 -16.24 -9.62 16.65
CA PHE A 66 -16.44 -9.47 18.10
C PHE A 66 -17.59 -8.52 18.43
N VAL A 67 -17.68 -7.37 17.75
CA VAL A 67 -18.67 -6.32 18.08
C VAL A 67 -19.99 -6.48 17.31
N GLY A 68 -20.04 -7.35 16.30
CA GLY A 68 -21.17 -7.52 15.41
C GLY A 68 -21.08 -6.62 14.17
N LYS A 69 -21.52 -7.17 13.03
CA LYS A 69 -21.44 -6.50 11.72
C LYS A 69 -22.20 -5.18 11.67
N GLU A 70 -23.38 -5.11 12.28
CA GLU A 70 -24.22 -3.91 12.27
C GLU A 70 -23.59 -2.76 13.06
N CYS A 71 -23.06 -3.04 14.26
CA CYS A 71 -22.35 -2.04 15.07
C CYS A 71 -21.08 -1.53 14.36
N ALA A 72 -20.34 -2.43 13.68
CA ALA A 72 -19.16 -2.05 12.90
C ALA A 72 -19.51 -1.15 11.71
N LYS A 73 -20.59 -1.46 10.97
CA LYS A 73 -21.08 -0.60 9.87
C LYS A 73 -21.56 0.76 10.38
N GLU A 74 -22.34 0.78 11.44
CA GLU A 74 -22.85 2.01 12.06
C GLU A 74 -21.70 2.93 12.52
N THR A 75 -20.68 2.36 13.16
CA THR A 75 -19.48 3.10 13.57
C THR A 75 -18.77 3.75 12.38
N LEU A 76 -18.61 3.02 11.27
CA LEU A 76 -17.98 3.55 10.06
C LEU A 76 -18.83 4.66 9.41
N SER A 77 -20.16 4.52 9.40
CA SER A 77 -21.07 5.56 8.91
C SER A 77 -20.97 6.84 9.74
N ILE A 78 -20.94 6.73 11.08
CA ILE A 78 -20.77 7.88 11.98
C ILE A 78 -19.43 8.59 11.71
N LEU A 79 -18.35 7.83 11.52
CA LEU A 79 -17.03 8.40 11.19
C LEU A 79 -17.05 9.16 9.86
N GLN A 80 -17.82 8.69 8.87
CA GLN A 80 -18.02 9.37 7.59
C GLN A 80 -18.80 10.68 7.75
N GLU A 81 -19.92 10.63 8.46
CA GLU A 81 -20.80 11.79 8.70
C GLU A 81 -20.08 12.91 9.45
N GLN A 82 -19.29 12.53 10.46
CA GLN A 82 -18.48 13.46 11.26
C GLN A 82 -17.26 14.02 10.49
N LYS A 83 -17.01 13.57 9.26
CA LYS A 83 -15.83 13.93 8.44
C LYS A 83 -14.50 13.73 9.17
N LEU A 84 -14.47 12.77 10.11
CA LEU A 84 -13.26 12.46 10.90
C LEU A 84 -12.22 11.72 10.06
N VAL A 85 -12.65 11.11 8.95
CA VAL A 85 -11.77 10.47 7.97
C VAL A 85 -11.89 11.24 6.65
N PRO A 86 -10.84 11.95 6.21
CA PRO A 86 -10.87 12.68 4.96
C PRO A 86 -10.89 11.69 3.78
N GLU A 87 -11.98 11.64 3.04
CA GLU A 87 -12.02 10.88 1.78
C GLU A 87 -11.33 11.68 0.68
N LYS A 88 -10.13 11.24 0.26
CA LYS A 88 -9.46 11.83 -0.90
C LYS A 88 -9.93 11.17 -2.18
N SER A 89 -9.91 11.95 -3.27
CA SER A 89 -10.30 11.51 -4.61
C SER A 89 -9.41 10.39 -5.19
N TYR A 90 -8.18 10.25 -4.71
CA TYR A 90 -7.21 9.24 -5.17
C TYR A 90 -6.96 8.17 -4.10
N SER A 91 -7.76 7.10 -4.13
CA SER A 91 -7.74 6.04 -3.11
C SER A 91 -6.63 5.00 -3.26
N LEU A 92 -5.89 4.98 -4.38
CA LEU A 92 -4.89 3.94 -4.67
C LEU A 92 -3.58 4.12 -3.88
N PHE A 93 -3.24 5.35 -3.50
CA PHE A 93 -2.00 5.67 -2.78
C PHE A 93 -2.27 6.03 -1.30
N GLU A 94 -3.38 5.55 -0.76
CA GLU A 94 -3.72 5.69 0.64
C GLU A 94 -3.51 4.36 1.37
N THR A 95 -3.03 4.45 2.61
CA THR A 95 -2.84 3.28 3.48
C THR A 95 -4.16 2.72 3.98
N HIS A 96 -5.18 3.57 4.08
CA HIS A 96 -6.54 3.21 4.46
C HIS A 96 -7.45 3.16 3.22
N PRO A 97 -8.28 2.12 3.07
CA PRO A 97 -9.31 2.09 2.04
C PRO A 97 -10.43 3.08 2.37
N SER A 98 -11.18 3.50 1.35
CA SER A 98 -12.36 4.37 1.53
C SER A 98 -13.37 3.74 2.48
N ILE A 99 -14.14 4.58 3.17
CA ILE A 99 -15.12 4.10 4.16
C ILE A 99 -16.14 3.19 3.49
N LYS A 100 -16.60 3.57 2.30
CA LYS A 100 -17.47 2.73 1.47
C LYS A 100 -16.92 1.31 1.28
N LYS A 101 -15.63 1.19 0.91
CA LYS A 101 -14.97 -0.10 0.69
C LYS A 101 -14.80 -0.90 2.00
N ARG A 102 -14.62 -0.22 3.13
CA ARG A 102 -14.58 -0.84 4.46
C ARG A 102 -15.95 -1.41 4.85
N ILE A 103 -17.02 -0.65 4.63
CA ILE A 103 -18.41 -1.08 4.88
C ILE A 103 -18.78 -2.30 4.02
N GLU A 104 -18.50 -2.26 2.71
CA GLU A 104 -18.76 -3.38 1.78
C GLU A 104 -18.04 -4.67 2.22
N ASN A 105 -16.86 -4.53 2.82
CA ASN A 105 -16.00 -5.63 3.24
C ASN A 105 -16.43 -6.30 4.56
N ILE A 106 -17.28 -5.64 5.37
CA ILE A 106 -17.85 -6.17 6.63
C ILE A 106 -19.09 -7.07 6.36
N SER A 107 -19.43 -7.32 5.10
CA SER A 107 -20.55 -8.18 4.67
C SER A 107 -20.61 -9.55 5.35
#